data_AF-K9EF56-F1
#
_entry.id   AF-K9EF56-F1
#
_cell.length_a   1.000
_cell.length_b   1.000
_cell.length_c   1.000
_cell.angle_alpha   90.00
_cell.angle_beta   90.00
_cell.angle_gamma   90.00
#
_symmetry.space_group_name_H-M   'P 1'
#
loop_
_entity.id
_entity.type
_entity.pdbx_description
1 polymer ?
#
loop_
_entity_poly.entity_id
_entity_poly.type
_entity_poly.pdbx_seq_one_letter_code
_entity_poly.pdbx_strand_id
1 'polypeptide(L)'
;MLGLGGAVPGRATRRRKPQSAQPSPGRLTIRKLRAGICLAIAIAVRSAPEGMVMVSQLLVRGGQPLKGEIHVRGAKNFVSKAMVAALLTKETSVLRNVPQIRDVEVVSNLLRLHGVDVDYKAEEGTVTITPGRIHLPEDPLEVNALAGSSRIPILFAGPLLHALGEAFIPDLGGCHIGARPVDFHLHVLEDFGAKRVQEPAGMHLVAPKGLTAKPVTLPYPSVGATEQTLLTAVMADGITVLSNAAVEPEIEDLINVLQKMGAVISLDTDRTIRIEGVKELHGFHHTALPDRIEAGSWASAALATGGDIFVRGAQQQPMVSFLNTFRKAGGQFDVLDDGIRFWHAGGELNAIVVETDVHPGFMTDWQQPLVVALTQATGLSIIHETVYENRFGFTQALREMGANIQTYRECLGGHECRFGQRNFYHSAVIQGPTQLTGADIHVPDLRGGFSHLIAALAAEGESRVSGVDVIDRGYENFVGKLQALGANIEVLED
;
A
#
# COMPACT_ATOMS: atom_id res chain seq x y z
N MET A 1 1.64 36.38 78.37
CA MET A 1 0.68 36.86 79.39
C MET A 1 -0.74 36.52 78.93
N LEU A 2 -1.63 36.23 79.89
CA LEU A 2 -3.04 36.67 80.00
C LEU A 2 -3.84 37.00 78.70
N GLY A 3 -5.05 36.49 78.44
CA GLY A 3 -5.86 35.46 79.11
C GLY A 3 -7.33 35.83 79.35
N LEU A 4 -8.27 34.88 79.14
CA LEU A 4 -9.72 34.91 79.47
C LEU A 4 -10.57 35.92 78.63
N GLY A 5 -11.90 35.76 78.43
CA GLY A 5 -12.84 34.67 78.74
C GLY A 5 -14.33 35.10 78.53
N GLY A 6 -15.26 34.17 78.23
CA GLY A 6 -16.71 34.45 78.06
C GLY A 6 -17.51 33.26 77.49
N ALA A 7 -18.83 33.13 77.74
CA ALA A 7 -19.56 31.86 77.57
C ALA A 7 -21.03 31.89 77.07
N VAL A 8 -21.37 30.90 76.21
CA VAL A 8 -22.50 29.89 76.26
C VAL A 8 -23.78 30.29 77.06
N PRO A 9 -25.04 30.19 76.52
CA PRO A 9 -25.70 28.97 75.96
C PRO A 9 -26.64 29.23 74.72
N GLY A 10 -27.42 28.30 74.13
CA GLY A 10 -27.61 26.82 74.25
C GLY A 10 -28.95 26.31 73.64
N ARG A 11 -29.12 24.97 73.48
CA ARG A 11 -30.23 24.20 72.80
C ARG A 11 -30.15 24.19 71.25
N ALA A 12 -30.13 23.07 70.50
CA ALA A 12 -30.91 21.81 70.46
C ALA A 12 -32.22 21.93 69.65
N THR A 13 -32.61 21.03 68.72
CA THR A 13 -32.11 19.68 68.31
C THR A 13 -31.72 19.70 66.79
N ARG A 14 -31.71 18.66 65.91
CA ARG A 14 -32.16 17.24 65.84
C ARG A 14 -31.37 16.49 64.73
N ARG A 15 -31.47 15.15 64.60
CA ARG A 15 -30.88 14.35 63.49
C ARG A 15 -31.94 13.88 62.47
N ARG A 16 -31.53 13.70 61.20
CA ARG A 16 -32.21 12.84 60.18
C ARG A 16 -31.19 11.90 59.51
N LYS A 17 -31.64 10.72 59.06
CA LYS A 17 -30.85 9.75 58.28
C LYS A 17 -31.02 10.03 56.77
N PRO A 18 -30.04 9.70 55.91
CA PRO A 18 -30.31 9.47 54.49
C PRO A 18 -31.13 8.18 54.29
N GLN A 19 -31.89 8.11 53.20
CA GLN A 19 -32.66 6.92 52.79
C GLN A 19 -31.96 6.19 51.63
N SER A 20 -32.19 4.88 51.53
CA SER A 20 -31.67 4.00 50.47
C SER A 20 -32.49 4.12 49.19
N ALA A 21 -31.84 4.25 48.04
CA ALA A 21 -32.48 4.17 46.73
C ALA A 21 -32.73 2.72 46.27
N GLN A 22 -33.79 2.50 45.50
CA GLN A 22 -34.11 1.22 44.85
C GLN A 22 -33.44 1.11 43.46
N PRO A 23 -33.19 -0.11 42.94
CA PRO A 23 -32.51 -0.32 41.65
C PRO A 23 -33.45 -0.13 40.44
N SER A 24 -32.89 0.35 39.33
CA SER A 24 -33.57 0.42 38.03
C SER A 24 -33.26 -0.79 37.14
N PRO A 25 -34.24 -1.32 36.38
CA PRO A 25 -34.01 -2.37 35.38
C PRO A 25 -33.42 -1.81 34.08
N GLY A 26 -32.73 -2.65 33.29
CA GLY A 26 -32.36 -2.32 31.90
C GLY A 26 -30.93 -2.65 31.42
N ARG A 27 -30.04 -3.17 32.26
CA ARG A 27 -28.61 -3.38 31.90
C ARG A 27 -28.26 -4.67 31.12
N LEU A 28 -29.23 -5.41 30.58
CA LEU A 28 -29.02 -6.81 30.14
C LEU A 28 -28.97 -7.08 28.61
N THR A 29 -28.90 -6.07 27.74
CA THR A 29 -28.95 -6.28 26.27
C THR A 29 -27.68 -5.85 25.50
N ILE A 30 -26.94 -4.85 25.97
CA ILE A 30 -25.83 -4.24 25.19
C ILE A 30 -24.60 -5.17 25.06
N ARG A 31 -24.28 -5.97 26.09
CA ARG A 31 -23.13 -6.91 26.05
C ARG A 31 -23.32 -8.07 25.05
N LYS A 32 -24.56 -8.56 24.86
CA LYS A 32 -24.84 -9.62 23.88
C LYS A 32 -24.78 -9.11 22.44
N LEU A 33 -25.27 -7.89 22.18
CA LEU A 33 -25.14 -7.26 20.85
C LEU A 33 -23.67 -7.08 20.45
N ARG A 34 -22.83 -6.51 21.33
CA ARG A 34 -21.39 -6.36 21.05
C ARG A 34 -20.69 -7.71 20.82
N ALA A 35 -21.03 -8.75 21.57
CA ALA A 35 -20.45 -10.08 21.36
C ALA A 35 -20.86 -10.70 20.00
N GLY A 36 -22.13 -10.56 19.61
CA GLY A 36 -22.62 -11.03 18.31
C GLY A 36 -21.98 -10.28 17.13
N ILE A 37 -21.86 -8.96 17.23
CA ILE A 37 -21.23 -8.12 16.20
C ILE A 37 -19.73 -8.41 16.08
N CYS A 38 -18.99 -8.52 17.19
CA CYS A 38 -17.57 -8.92 17.13
C CYS A 38 -17.37 -10.31 16.52
N LEU A 39 -18.28 -11.26 16.77
CA LEU A 39 -18.20 -12.60 16.19
C LEU A 39 -18.53 -12.60 14.68
N ALA A 40 -19.53 -11.81 14.26
CA ALA A 40 -19.86 -11.63 12.84
C ALA A 40 -18.70 -10.95 12.07
N ILE A 41 -18.08 -9.92 12.63
CA ILE A 41 -16.89 -9.26 12.05
C ILE A 41 -15.72 -10.23 11.96
N ALA A 42 -15.48 -11.05 12.99
CA ALA A 42 -14.43 -12.07 12.98
C ALA A 42 -14.66 -13.18 11.91
N ILE A 43 -15.90 -13.39 11.47
CA ILE A 43 -16.25 -14.32 10.38
C ILE A 43 -16.15 -13.62 9.01
N ALA A 44 -16.66 -12.39 8.87
CA ALA A 44 -16.60 -11.61 7.64
C ALA A 44 -15.17 -11.22 7.20
N VAL A 45 -14.23 -11.14 8.16
CA VAL A 45 -12.80 -10.92 7.89
C VAL A 45 -12.05 -12.25 7.61
N ARG A 46 -12.72 -13.41 7.76
CA ARG A 46 -12.16 -14.76 7.57
C ARG A 46 -12.68 -15.50 6.33
N SER A 47 -13.66 -14.97 5.60
CA SER A 47 -14.08 -15.52 4.31
C SER A 47 -13.06 -15.19 3.22
N ALA A 48 -12.03 -16.03 3.09
CA ALA A 48 -11.26 -16.14 1.85
C ALA A 48 -12.20 -16.60 0.70
N PRO A 49 -11.91 -16.24 -0.56
CA PRO A 49 -12.69 -16.72 -1.69
C PRO A 49 -12.57 -18.24 -1.84
N GLU A 50 -13.58 -18.87 -2.43
CA GLU A 50 -13.57 -20.31 -2.71
C GLU A 50 -12.36 -20.66 -3.59
N GLY A 51 -11.37 -21.34 -3.02
CA GLY A 51 -10.13 -21.75 -3.68
C GLY A 51 -8.83 -21.09 -3.19
N MET A 52 -8.86 -19.98 -2.45
CA MET A 52 -7.63 -19.34 -1.95
C MET A 52 -7.23 -19.89 -0.57
N VAL A 53 -6.16 -20.69 -0.54
CA VAL A 53 -5.57 -21.22 0.70
C VAL A 53 -4.86 -20.09 1.44
N MET A 54 -5.43 -19.65 2.57
CA MET A 54 -4.82 -18.68 3.47
C MET A 54 -3.64 -19.32 4.21
N VAL A 55 -2.42 -19.11 3.72
CA VAL A 55 -1.20 -19.62 4.36
C VAL A 55 -0.80 -18.68 5.50
N SER A 56 -0.88 -19.17 6.75
CA SER A 56 -0.38 -18.44 7.93
C SER A 56 1.15 -18.54 8.05
N GLN A 57 1.71 -19.71 7.72
CA GLN A 57 3.08 -20.10 8.01
C GLN A 57 3.68 -20.97 6.89
N LEU A 58 4.97 -20.74 6.60
CA LEU A 58 5.78 -21.55 5.69
C LEU A 58 7.04 -22.07 6.40
N LEU A 59 7.35 -23.34 6.21
CA LEU A 59 8.68 -23.89 6.47
C LEU A 59 9.48 -23.86 5.17
N VAL A 60 10.53 -23.05 5.14
CA VAL A 60 11.37 -22.80 3.96
C VAL A 60 12.73 -23.46 4.15
N ARG A 61 13.18 -24.24 3.17
CA ARG A 61 14.48 -24.93 3.17
C ARG A 61 15.37 -24.27 2.11
N GLY A 62 16.18 -23.31 2.56
CA GLY A 62 16.90 -22.40 1.68
C GLY A 62 18.19 -22.95 1.09
N GLY A 63 18.98 -22.06 0.50
CA GLY A 63 20.27 -22.37 -0.13
C GLY A 63 20.15 -23.11 -1.46
N GLN A 64 18.97 -23.07 -2.10
CA GLN A 64 18.72 -23.68 -3.41
C GLN A 64 18.43 -22.60 -4.47
N PRO A 65 19.11 -22.62 -5.63
CA PRO A 65 18.84 -21.67 -6.72
C PRO A 65 17.43 -21.77 -7.29
N LEU A 66 16.69 -20.68 -7.24
CA LEU A 66 15.36 -20.57 -7.85
C LEU A 66 15.48 -20.59 -9.38
N LYS A 67 14.78 -21.50 -10.06
CA LYS A 67 14.88 -21.68 -11.51
C LYS A 67 13.54 -22.02 -12.15
N GLY A 68 13.16 -21.26 -13.17
CA GLY A 68 11.92 -21.50 -13.92
C GLY A 68 11.29 -20.23 -14.48
N GLU A 69 9.98 -20.28 -14.69
CA GLU A 69 9.17 -19.19 -15.21
C GLU A 69 8.03 -18.84 -14.25
N ILE A 70 7.80 -17.54 -14.03
CA ILE A 70 6.62 -17.01 -13.34
C ILE A 70 6.00 -15.88 -14.15
N HIS A 71 4.71 -15.62 -13.92
CA HIS A 71 3.98 -14.53 -14.54
C HIS A 71 3.67 -13.43 -13.51
N VAL A 72 3.81 -12.17 -13.94
CA VAL A 72 3.33 -10.99 -13.19
C VAL A 72 2.11 -10.39 -13.90
N ARG A 73 1.00 -10.29 -13.18
CA ARG A 73 -0.20 -9.58 -13.64
C ARG A 73 -0.09 -8.07 -13.37
N GLY A 74 -1.18 -7.34 -13.53
CA GLY A 74 -1.24 -5.89 -13.46
C GLY A 74 -0.82 -5.30 -12.11
N ALA A 75 -0.23 -4.11 -12.14
CA ALA A 75 0.32 -3.45 -10.98
C ALA A 75 -0.75 -3.19 -9.92
N LYS A 76 -0.53 -3.72 -8.69
CA LYS A 76 -1.38 -3.49 -7.52
C LYS A 76 -1.71 -1.99 -7.35
N ASN A 77 -0.66 -1.18 -7.50
CA ASN A 77 -0.68 0.25 -7.25
C ASN A 77 -1.55 1.01 -8.28
N PHE A 78 -1.78 0.46 -9.47
CA PHE A 78 -2.67 1.04 -10.49
C PHE A 78 -4.10 0.46 -10.45
N VAL A 79 -4.23 -0.88 -10.38
CA VAL A 79 -5.52 -1.59 -10.55
C VAL A 79 -6.61 -1.03 -9.62
N SER A 80 -6.26 -0.83 -8.35
CA SER A 80 -7.16 -0.25 -7.33
C SER A 80 -7.65 1.17 -7.66
N LYS A 81 -6.92 1.95 -8.47
CA LYS A 81 -7.24 3.33 -8.87
C LYS A 81 -8.11 3.35 -10.12
N ALA A 82 -7.83 2.47 -11.09
CA ALA A 82 -8.72 2.25 -12.23
C ALA A 82 -10.12 1.75 -11.79
N MET A 83 -10.18 0.91 -10.76
CA MET A 83 -11.45 0.49 -10.14
C MET A 83 -12.21 1.68 -9.51
N VAL A 84 -11.52 2.62 -8.86
CA VAL A 84 -12.13 3.84 -8.30
C VAL A 84 -12.56 4.81 -9.41
N ALA A 85 -11.80 4.92 -10.51
CA ALA A 85 -12.14 5.78 -11.63
C ALA A 85 -13.51 5.44 -12.25
N ALA A 86 -13.94 4.17 -12.23
CA ALA A 86 -15.25 3.75 -12.72
C ALA A 86 -16.46 4.42 -12.00
N LEU A 87 -16.28 5.02 -10.81
CA LEU A 87 -17.31 5.83 -10.14
C LEU A 87 -17.61 7.17 -10.86
N LEU A 88 -16.73 7.62 -11.77
CA LEU A 88 -16.90 8.86 -12.53
C LEU A 88 -17.89 8.74 -13.70
N THR A 89 -18.41 7.54 -13.98
CA THR A 89 -19.36 7.28 -15.06
C THR A 89 -20.60 6.52 -14.58
N LYS A 90 -21.59 6.38 -15.47
CA LYS A 90 -22.77 5.52 -15.32
C LYS A 90 -22.71 4.29 -16.23
N GLU A 91 -21.64 4.15 -17.00
CA GLU A 91 -21.44 3.09 -17.98
C GLU A 91 -20.56 1.97 -17.44
N THR A 92 -20.77 0.74 -17.91
CA THR A 92 -19.94 -0.41 -17.53
C THR A 92 -18.49 -0.24 -18.00
N SER A 93 -17.54 -0.48 -17.10
CA SER A 93 -16.10 -0.51 -17.40
C SER A 93 -15.53 -1.91 -17.20
N VAL A 94 -14.51 -2.28 -17.98
CA VAL A 94 -13.85 -3.59 -17.90
C VAL A 94 -12.33 -3.41 -17.80
N LEU A 95 -11.76 -3.96 -16.73
CA LEU A 95 -10.32 -3.99 -16.45
C LEU A 95 -9.81 -5.42 -16.55
N ARG A 96 -8.81 -5.65 -17.43
CA ARG A 96 -8.11 -6.93 -17.62
C ARG A 96 -6.70 -6.88 -17.03
N ASN A 97 -6.08 -8.05 -16.92
CA ASN A 97 -4.77 -8.24 -16.25
C ASN A 97 -4.82 -7.88 -14.76
N VAL A 98 -5.95 -8.15 -14.09
CA VAL A 98 -6.14 -7.89 -12.65
C VAL A 98 -5.49 -9.01 -11.82
N PRO A 99 -4.60 -8.69 -10.86
CA PRO A 99 -3.98 -9.68 -9.98
C PRO A 99 -4.94 -10.17 -8.89
N GLN A 100 -4.89 -11.46 -8.58
CA GLN A 100 -5.60 -12.09 -7.45
C GLN A 100 -4.89 -11.74 -6.13
N ILE A 101 -5.23 -10.57 -5.58
CA ILE A 101 -4.73 -10.04 -4.31
C ILE A 101 -5.86 -9.43 -3.47
N ARG A 102 -5.75 -9.53 -2.15
CA ARG A 102 -6.77 -9.07 -1.19
C ARG A 102 -7.18 -7.59 -1.32
N ASP A 103 -6.26 -6.72 -1.76
CA ASP A 103 -6.57 -5.30 -1.93
C ASP A 103 -7.56 -5.04 -3.10
N VAL A 104 -7.71 -5.96 -4.08
CA VAL A 104 -8.75 -5.91 -5.13
C VAL A 104 -10.12 -6.26 -4.57
N GLU A 105 -10.20 -7.26 -3.68
CA GLU A 105 -11.45 -7.65 -3.00
C GLU A 105 -11.96 -6.52 -2.11
N VAL A 106 -11.06 -5.85 -1.38
CA VAL A 106 -11.38 -4.67 -0.55
C VAL A 106 -12.01 -3.56 -1.40
N VAL A 107 -11.42 -3.21 -2.55
CA VAL A 107 -11.99 -2.17 -3.42
C VAL A 107 -13.29 -2.64 -4.07
N SER A 108 -13.40 -3.91 -4.45
CA SER A 108 -14.65 -4.50 -4.97
C SER A 108 -15.80 -4.38 -3.96
N ASN A 109 -15.54 -4.66 -2.68
CA ASN A 109 -16.53 -4.55 -1.62
C ASN A 109 -16.87 -3.09 -1.28
N LEU A 110 -15.88 -2.20 -1.26
CA LEU A 110 -16.12 -0.76 -1.10
C LEU A 110 -16.97 -0.18 -2.25
N LEU A 111 -16.78 -0.64 -3.49
CA LEU A 111 -17.63 -0.27 -4.63
C LEU A 111 -19.06 -0.78 -4.46
N ARG A 112 -19.24 -2.04 -4.05
CA ARG A 112 -20.58 -2.63 -3.78
C ARG A 112 -21.35 -1.88 -2.69
N LEU A 113 -20.67 -1.42 -1.63
CA LEU A 113 -21.26 -0.57 -0.58
C LEU A 113 -21.80 0.78 -1.09
N HIS A 114 -21.28 1.28 -2.22
CA HIS A 114 -21.75 2.50 -2.86
C HIS A 114 -22.72 2.20 -4.02
N GLY A 115 -23.28 0.99 -4.11
CA GLY A 115 -24.28 0.62 -5.12
C GLY A 115 -23.74 0.31 -6.51
N VAL A 116 -22.46 -0.07 -6.62
CA VAL A 116 -21.82 -0.51 -7.88
C VAL A 116 -21.81 -2.04 -7.95
N ASP A 117 -22.26 -2.61 -9.07
CA ASP A 117 -22.07 -4.04 -9.33
C ASP A 117 -20.65 -4.32 -9.81
N VAL A 118 -20.07 -5.43 -9.33
CA VAL A 118 -18.68 -5.81 -9.59
C VAL A 118 -18.61 -7.32 -9.80
N ASP A 119 -18.52 -7.76 -11.05
CA ASP A 119 -18.16 -9.12 -11.44
C ASP A 119 -16.62 -9.21 -11.46
N TYR A 120 -16.04 -9.97 -10.52
CA TYR A 120 -14.59 -10.20 -10.48
C TYR A 120 -14.27 -11.67 -10.73
N LYS A 121 -13.70 -11.92 -11.90
CA LYS A 121 -13.22 -13.23 -12.32
C LYS A 121 -11.72 -13.31 -12.10
N ALA A 122 -11.33 -13.75 -10.90
CA ALA A 122 -9.94 -13.81 -10.48
C ALA A 122 -9.07 -14.72 -11.36
N GLU A 123 -9.58 -15.88 -11.77
CA GLU A 123 -8.87 -16.79 -12.69
C GLU A 123 -8.66 -16.17 -14.07
N GLU A 124 -9.68 -15.53 -14.66
CA GLU A 124 -9.59 -14.77 -15.93
C GLU A 124 -8.79 -13.46 -15.80
N GLY A 125 -8.38 -13.06 -14.59
CA GLY A 125 -7.72 -11.79 -14.32
C GLY A 125 -8.53 -10.58 -14.82
N THR A 126 -9.86 -10.63 -14.69
CA THR A 126 -10.77 -9.63 -15.30
C THR A 126 -11.82 -9.17 -14.30
N VAL A 127 -12.03 -7.85 -14.20
CA VAL A 127 -13.10 -7.20 -13.43
C VAL A 127 -14.02 -6.45 -14.38
N THR A 128 -15.32 -6.66 -14.27
CA THR A 128 -16.37 -5.82 -14.88
C THR A 128 -17.05 -5.01 -13.78
N ILE A 129 -17.14 -3.69 -13.97
CA ILE A 129 -17.66 -2.73 -12.99
C ILE A 129 -18.86 -2.02 -13.63
N THR A 130 -20.05 -2.15 -13.05
CA THR A 130 -21.27 -1.51 -13.56
C THR A 130 -21.86 -0.59 -12.49
N PRO A 131 -21.67 0.74 -12.61
CA PRO A 131 -22.24 1.71 -11.69
C PRO A 131 -23.78 1.63 -11.66
N GLY A 132 -24.34 1.32 -10.50
CA GLY A 132 -25.78 1.34 -10.27
C GLY A 132 -26.26 2.70 -9.80
N ARG A 133 -27.23 2.71 -8.86
CA ARG A 133 -27.57 3.95 -8.14
C ARG A 133 -26.52 4.19 -7.05
N ILE A 134 -25.57 5.08 -7.34
CA ILE A 134 -24.57 5.52 -6.37
C ILE A 134 -25.25 6.13 -5.13
N HIS A 135 -24.73 5.80 -3.95
CA HIS A 135 -25.16 6.31 -2.65
C HIS A 135 -24.02 6.20 -1.62
N LEU A 136 -24.14 6.89 -0.49
CA LEU A 136 -23.34 6.60 0.71
C LEU A 136 -24.00 5.45 1.49
N PRO A 137 -23.22 4.56 2.15
CA PRO A 137 -23.76 3.46 2.96
C PRO A 137 -24.45 3.97 4.24
N GLU A 138 -25.43 3.21 4.73
CA GLU A 138 -26.26 3.61 5.89
C GLU A 138 -25.49 3.67 7.23
N ASP A 139 -24.49 2.79 7.42
CA ASP A 139 -23.54 2.86 8.54
C ASP A 139 -22.11 3.13 8.02
N PRO A 140 -21.55 4.33 8.25
CA PRO A 140 -20.17 4.65 7.88
C PRO A 140 -19.09 3.78 8.56
N LEU A 141 -19.44 2.99 9.58
CA LEU A 141 -18.55 2.00 10.17
C LEU A 141 -18.31 0.79 9.26
N GLU A 142 -19.17 0.50 8.28
CA GLU A 142 -18.93 -0.58 7.31
C GLU A 142 -17.75 -0.24 6.38
N VAL A 143 -17.62 1.04 6.00
CA VAL A 143 -16.46 1.56 5.24
C VAL A 143 -15.17 1.40 6.06
N ASN A 144 -15.21 1.70 7.37
CA ASN A 144 -14.09 1.47 8.28
C ASN A 144 -13.72 -0.03 8.37
N ALA A 145 -14.71 -0.92 8.49
CA ALA A 145 -14.52 -2.35 8.62
C ALA A 145 -13.90 -3.00 7.37
N LEU A 146 -14.30 -2.57 6.17
CA LEU A 146 -13.76 -3.06 4.90
C LEU A 146 -12.41 -2.42 4.53
N ALA A 147 -12.20 -1.14 4.86
CA ALA A 147 -10.94 -0.47 4.58
C ALA A 147 -9.78 -1.11 5.35
N GLY A 148 -9.95 -1.36 6.65
CA GLY A 148 -8.91 -1.93 7.52
C GLY A 148 -7.65 -1.07 7.56
N SER A 149 -6.61 -1.47 6.82
CA SER A 149 -5.36 -0.70 6.64
C SER A 149 -5.13 -0.21 5.21
N SER A 150 -6.14 -0.32 4.33
CA SER A 150 -6.15 0.26 3.00
C SER A 150 -6.36 1.77 3.07
N ARG A 151 -5.56 2.53 2.30
CA ARG A 151 -5.77 3.96 2.08
C ARG A 151 -6.45 4.30 0.75
N ILE A 152 -7.03 3.31 0.05
CA ILE A 152 -7.85 3.61 -1.12
C ILE A 152 -9.11 4.47 -0.82
N PRO A 153 -9.78 4.41 0.36
CA PRO A 153 -11.01 5.18 0.59
C PRO A 153 -10.92 6.69 0.34
N ILE A 154 -9.81 7.38 0.64
CA ILE A 154 -9.70 8.83 0.36
C ILE A 154 -9.85 9.14 -1.15
N LEU A 155 -9.41 8.23 -2.02
CA LEU A 155 -9.50 8.39 -3.46
C LEU A 155 -10.95 8.29 -3.98
N PHE A 156 -11.87 7.70 -3.22
CA PHE A 156 -13.31 7.74 -3.54
C PHE A 156 -13.88 9.17 -3.41
N ALA A 157 -13.24 10.09 -2.67
CA ALA A 157 -13.80 11.42 -2.40
C ALA A 157 -14.10 12.23 -3.68
N GLY A 158 -13.16 12.30 -4.62
CA GLY A 158 -13.35 13.05 -5.87
C GLY A 158 -14.54 12.53 -6.69
N PRO A 159 -14.56 11.22 -7.04
CA PRO A 159 -15.68 10.62 -7.76
C PRO A 159 -17.03 10.69 -7.02
N LEU A 160 -17.07 10.48 -5.70
CA LEU A 160 -18.31 10.59 -4.93
C LEU A 160 -18.84 12.03 -4.86
N LEU A 161 -17.97 13.03 -4.72
CA LEU A 161 -18.37 14.44 -4.77
C LEU A 161 -18.92 14.84 -6.15
N HIS A 162 -18.45 14.22 -7.24
CA HIS A 162 -19.05 14.40 -8.58
C HIS A 162 -20.37 13.64 -8.75
N ALA A 163 -20.48 12.42 -8.20
CA ALA A 163 -21.67 11.57 -8.33
C ALA A 163 -22.85 11.99 -7.43
N LEU A 164 -22.56 12.51 -6.23
CA LEU A 164 -23.53 12.77 -5.16
C LEU A 164 -23.53 14.23 -4.66
N GLY A 165 -22.41 14.95 -4.81
CA GLY A 165 -22.18 16.23 -4.11
C GLY A 165 -21.68 16.05 -2.66
N GLU A 166 -21.54 14.81 -2.18
CA GLU A 166 -21.09 14.46 -0.83
C GLU A 166 -20.24 13.16 -0.83
N ALA A 167 -19.32 13.04 0.12
CA ALA A 167 -18.46 11.87 0.29
C ALA A 167 -18.10 11.65 1.77
N PHE A 168 -18.11 10.39 2.23
CA PHE A 168 -17.65 10.02 3.57
C PHE A 168 -16.33 9.25 3.51
N ILE A 169 -15.33 9.69 4.29
CA ILE A 169 -14.02 9.05 4.41
C ILE A 169 -13.82 8.55 5.86
N PRO A 170 -13.44 7.28 6.08
CA PRO A 170 -13.14 6.75 7.42
C PRO A 170 -11.90 7.41 8.06
N ASP A 171 -11.64 7.16 9.34
CA ASP A 171 -10.41 7.65 9.99
C ASP A 171 -9.18 6.83 9.52
N LEU A 172 -8.46 7.38 8.54
CA LEU A 172 -7.31 6.75 7.89
C LEU A 172 -6.02 6.90 8.71
N GLY A 173 -5.97 6.19 9.84
CA GLY A 173 -4.92 6.26 10.87
C GLY A 173 -3.48 5.97 10.43
N GLY A 174 -2.57 5.90 11.40
CA GLY A 174 -1.12 5.79 11.19
C GLY A 174 -0.65 4.53 10.42
N CYS A 175 0.58 4.57 9.92
CA CYS A 175 1.21 3.45 9.20
C CYS A 175 2.64 3.26 9.71
N HIS A 176 3.06 2.01 9.93
CA HIS A 176 4.30 1.71 10.67
C HIS A 176 5.59 2.26 10.02
N ILE A 177 5.61 2.45 8.69
CA ILE A 177 6.77 2.92 7.93
C ILE A 177 6.89 4.46 7.81
N GLY A 178 6.04 5.21 8.51
CA GLY A 178 6.13 6.67 8.64
C GLY A 178 4.78 7.38 8.71
N ALA A 179 4.81 8.66 9.09
CA ALA A 179 3.64 9.53 9.02
C ALA A 179 3.23 9.71 7.54
N ARG A 180 2.11 9.08 7.17
CA ARG A 180 1.46 9.21 5.87
C ARG A 180 0.12 9.94 6.06
N PRO A 181 0.13 11.26 6.30
CA PRO A 181 -1.09 12.05 6.45
C PRO A 181 -1.80 12.18 5.10
N VAL A 182 -3.12 12.34 5.14
CA VAL A 182 -3.95 12.56 3.95
C VAL A 182 -4.14 14.06 3.62
N ASP A 183 -3.44 14.95 4.31
CA ASP A 183 -3.59 16.41 4.22
C ASP A 183 -3.52 16.93 2.77
N PHE A 184 -2.58 16.42 1.96
CA PHE A 184 -2.49 16.80 0.54
C PHE A 184 -3.70 16.34 -0.30
N HIS A 185 -4.37 15.25 0.07
CA HIS A 185 -5.61 14.85 -0.58
C HIS A 185 -6.76 15.79 -0.18
N LEU A 186 -6.84 16.12 1.12
CA LEU A 186 -7.88 16.98 1.67
C LEU A 186 -7.77 18.41 1.15
N HIS A 187 -6.58 19.00 1.12
CA HIS A 187 -6.36 20.33 0.58
C HIS A 187 -6.80 20.44 -0.89
N VAL A 188 -6.49 19.43 -1.73
CA VAL A 188 -6.97 19.39 -3.13
C VAL A 188 -8.50 19.40 -3.20
N LEU A 189 -9.19 18.67 -2.33
CA LEU A 189 -10.65 18.62 -2.29
C LEU A 189 -11.25 19.94 -1.77
N GLU A 190 -10.65 20.53 -0.72
CA GLU A 190 -11.09 21.77 -0.08
C GLU A 190 -10.84 23.01 -0.96
N ASP A 191 -9.68 23.11 -1.62
CA ASP A 191 -9.35 24.18 -2.57
C ASP A 191 -10.29 24.20 -3.78
N PHE A 192 -10.73 23.01 -4.23
CA PHE A 192 -11.70 22.85 -5.31
C PHE A 192 -13.15 23.15 -4.87
N GLY A 193 -13.39 23.39 -3.58
CA GLY A 193 -14.65 23.88 -3.03
C GLY A 193 -15.43 22.90 -2.16
N ALA A 194 -14.92 21.69 -1.91
CA ALA A 194 -15.50 20.80 -0.92
C ALA A 194 -15.36 21.39 0.50
N LYS A 195 -16.28 21.03 1.40
CA LYS A 195 -16.26 21.44 2.80
C LYS A 195 -16.17 20.24 3.71
N ARG A 196 -15.12 20.21 4.53
CA ARG A 196 -14.95 19.24 5.60
C ARG A 196 -15.87 19.51 6.79
N VAL A 197 -16.59 18.47 7.19
CA VAL A 197 -17.30 18.34 8.46
C VAL A 197 -16.67 17.14 9.18
N GLN A 198 -16.20 17.37 10.40
CA GLN A 198 -15.62 16.30 11.21
C GLN A 198 -16.74 15.56 11.97
N GLU A 199 -16.83 14.25 11.78
CA GLU A 199 -17.84 13.40 12.41
C GLU A 199 -17.20 12.36 13.36
N PRO A 200 -17.98 11.69 14.23
CA PRO A 200 -17.43 10.73 15.19
C PRO A 200 -16.87 9.43 14.59
N ALA A 201 -17.26 9.09 13.35
CA ALA A 201 -16.85 7.86 12.66
C ALA A 201 -15.80 8.08 11.54
N GLY A 202 -15.43 9.33 11.28
CA GLY A 202 -14.65 9.73 10.10
C GLY A 202 -14.91 11.17 9.69
N MET A 203 -14.78 11.45 8.40
CA MET A 203 -14.77 12.79 7.82
C MET A 203 -15.74 12.89 6.66
N HIS A 204 -16.66 13.83 6.74
CA HIS A 204 -17.67 14.07 5.73
C HIS A 204 -17.25 15.29 4.89
N LEU A 205 -17.22 15.14 3.57
CA LEU A 205 -16.91 16.18 2.59
C LEU A 205 -18.18 16.50 1.80
N VAL A 206 -18.53 17.78 1.66
CA VAL A 206 -19.71 18.22 0.90
C VAL A 206 -19.35 19.34 -0.08
N ALA A 207 -19.68 19.17 -1.35
CA ALA A 207 -19.48 20.13 -2.44
C ALA A 207 -20.83 20.60 -3.02
N PRO A 208 -21.64 21.39 -2.29
CA PRO A 208 -23.03 21.73 -2.66
C PRO A 208 -23.15 22.73 -3.83
N LYS A 209 -22.05 22.98 -4.55
CA LYS A 209 -21.97 23.80 -5.77
C LYS A 209 -21.24 23.08 -6.91
N GLY A 210 -20.98 21.78 -6.76
CA GLY A 210 -19.96 21.08 -7.54
C GLY A 210 -18.55 21.49 -7.11
N LEU A 211 -17.56 21.06 -7.90
CA LEU A 211 -16.14 21.37 -7.72
C LEU A 211 -15.65 22.29 -8.85
N THR A 212 -14.80 23.25 -8.51
CA THR A 212 -14.19 24.20 -9.45
C THR A 212 -12.69 23.97 -9.51
N ALA A 213 -12.13 23.85 -10.71
CA ALA A 213 -10.72 23.58 -10.92
C ALA A 213 -9.80 24.65 -10.31
N LYS A 214 -8.60 24.22 -9.88
CA LYS A 214 -7.56 25.09 -9.29
C LYS A 214 -6.16 24.70 -9.79
N PRO A 215 -5.19 25.62 -9.82
CA PRO A 215 -3.79 25.23 -9.84
C PRO A 215 -3.44 24.49 -8.53
N VAL A 216 -2.64 23.43 -8.63
CA VAL A 216 -2.15 22.62 -7.50
C VAL A 216 -0.64 22.51 -7.62
N THR A 217 0.09 22.86 -6.57
CA THR A 217 1.55 22.69 -6.52
C THR A 217 1.90 21.76 -5.38
N LEU A 218 2.39 20.56 -5.68
CA LEU A 218 2.82 19.63 -4.64
C LEU A 218 4.22 20.00 -4.14
N PRO A 219 4.47 20.07 -2.81
CA PRO A 219 5.81 20.31 -2.27
C PRO A 219 6.75 19.10 -2.46
N TYR A 220 6.19 17.95 -2.86
CA TYR A 220 6.89 16.72 -3.20
C TYR A 220 5.99 15.92 -4.17
N PRO A 221 6.55 15.26 -5.21
CA PRO A 221 5.79 14.43 -6.16
C PRO A 221 5.16 13.22 -5.47
N SER A 222 3.98 13.44 -4.89
CA SER A 222 3.22 12.45 -4.12
C SER A 222 2.25 11.71 -5.03
N VAL A 223 2.47 10.40 -5.19
CA VAL A 223 1.62 9.49 -5.97
C VAL A 223 0.15 9.64 -5.58
N GLY A 224 -0.18 9.48 -4.29
CA GLY A 224 -1.57 9.57 -3.81
C GLY A 224 -2.22 10.95 -4.00
N ALA A 225 -1.47 12.05 -3.86
CA ALA A 225 -2.02 13.39 -4.11
C ALA A 225 -2.21 13.68 -5.61
N THR A 226 -1.37 13.10 -6.46
CA THR A 226 -1.50 13.15 -7.92
C THR A 226 -2.72 12.35 -8.37
N GLU A 227 -2.90 11.13 -7.85
CA GLU A 227 -4.10 10.31 -8.04
C GLU A 227 -5.37 11.03 -7.58
N GLN A 228 -5.34 11.67 -6.41
CA GLN A 228 -6.46 12.48 -5.91
C GLN A 228 -6.78 13.62 -6.87
N THR A 229 -5.75 14.38 -7.30
CA THR A 229 -5.95 15.53 -8.18
C THR A 229 -6.52 15.09 -9.53
N LEU A 230 -6.03 14.00 -10.10
CA LEU A 230 -6.59 13.41 -11.33
C LEU A 230 -8.06 13.02 -11.16
N LEU A 231 -8.38 12.18 -10.16
CA LEU A 231 -9.75 11.71 -9.90
C LEU A 231 -10.72 12.82 -9.46
N THR A 232 -10.22 14.00 -9.08
CA THR A 232 -11.03 15.16 -8.66
C THR A 232 -11.16 16.19 -9.80
N ALA A 233 -10.11 16.44 -10.58
CA ALA A 233 -10.06 17.52 -11.55
C ALA A 233 -10.73 17.21 -12.89
N VAL A 234 -10.80 15.94 -13.32
CA VAL A 234 -11.32 15.56 -14.65
C VAL A 234 -12.77 15.96 -14.91
N MET A 235 -13.56 16.30 -13.88
CA MET A 235 -14.92 16.83 -14.01
C MET A 235 -15.14 18.14 -13.23
N ALA A 236 -14.08 18.80 -12.77
CA ALA A 236 -14.19 20.07 -12.04
C ALA A 236 -14.22 21.26 -13.00
N ASP A 237 -15.09 22.25 -12.75
CA ASP A 237 -15.32 23.37 -13.67
C ASP A 237 -14.04 24.21 -13.89
N GLY A 238 -13.52 24.21 -15.12
CA GLY A 238 -12.33 24.95 -15.54
C GLY A 238 -11.11 24.08 -15.87
N ILE A 239 -9.91 24.64 -15.66
CA ILE A 239 -8.62 23.98 -15.95
C ILE A 239 -7.77 23.91 -14.69
N THR A 240 -7.31 22.71 -14.36
CA THR A 240 -6.33 22.42 -13.31
C THR A 240 -4.95 22.35 -13.92
N VAL A 241 -3.97 23.01 -13.29
CA VAL A 241 -2.54 22.83 -13.57
C VAL A 241 -1.91 22.26 -12.32
N LEU A 242 -1.55 20.98 -12.37
CA LEU A 242 -0.88 20.26 -11.28
C LEU A 242 0.63 20.25 -11.57
N SER A 243 1.41 21.01 -10.81
CA SER A 243 2.87 21.07 -10.95
C SER A 243 3.58 20.27 -9.86
N ASN A 244 4.75 19.72 -10.21
CA ASN A 244 5.53 18.76 -9.41
C ASN A 244 4.75 17.46 -9.11
N ALA A 245 4.11 16.92 -10.13
CA ALA A 245 3.36 15.68 -10.05
C ALA A 245 4.24 14.43 -9.87
N ALA A 246 3.63 13.37 -9.34
CA ALA A 246 4.11 12.01 -9.55
C ALA A 246 4.04 11.64 -11.04
N VAL A 247 5.00 10.87 -11.52
CA VAL A 247 5.12 10.42 -12.93
C VAL A 247 5.45 8.93 -13.02
N GLU A 248 5.16 8.21 -11.95
CA GLU A 248 5.18 6.76 -11.88
C GLU A 248 4.32 6.15 -13.01
N PRO A 249 4.71 5.03 -13.63
CA PRO A 249 3.94 4.38 -14.68
C PRO A 249 2.46 4.10 -14.32
N GLU A 250 2.17 3.90 -13.03
CA GLU A 250 0.81 3.75 -12.52
C GLU A 250 -0.04 5.04 -12.59
N ILE A 251 0.59 6.23 -12.60
CA ILE A 251 -0.05 7.53 -12.86
C ILE A 251 -0.36 7.67 -14.36
N GLU A 252 0.61 7.35 -15.22
CA GLU A 252 0.42 7.40 -16.67
C GLU A 252 -0.70 6.44 -17.11
N ASP A 253 -0.77 5.23 -16.53
CA ASP A 253 -1.84 4.28 -16.87
C ASP A 253 -3.21 4.69 -16.29
N LEU A 254 -3.26 5.42 -15.17
CA LEU A 254 -4.48 6.07 -14.69
C LEU A 254 -4.93 7.20 -15.65
N ILE A 255 -4.00 7.97 -16.20
CA ILE A 255 -4.30 8.98 -17.23
C ILE A 255 -4.79 8.30 -18.51
N ASN A 256 -4.20 7.17 -18.92
CA ASN A 256 -4.69 6.37 -20.05
C ASN A 256 -6.13 5.88 -19.84
N VAL A 257 -6.50 5.47 -18.62
CA VAL A 257 -7.90 5.14 -18.27
C VAL A 257 -8.79 6.37 -18.39
N LEU A 258 -8.43 7.48 -17.73
CA LEU A 258 -9.25 8.69 -17.73
C LEU A 258 -9.44 9.29 -19.13
N GLN A 259 -8.41 9.28 -19.98
CA GLN A 259 -8.52 9.68 -21.39
C GLN A 259 -9.44 8.74 -22.20
N LYS A 260 -9.41 7.42 -21.95
CA LYS A 260 -10.37 6.47 -22.57
C LYS A 260 -11.81 6.71 -22.13
N MET A 261 -12.01 7.22 -20.91
CA MET A 261 -13.32 7.68 -20.42
C MET A 261 -13.74 9.04 -21.02
N GLY A 262 -12.84 9.75 -21.72
CA GLY A 262 -13.12 11.05 -22.37
C GLY A 262 -12.48 12.28 -21.70
N ALA A 263 -11.66 12.12 -20.67
CA ALA A 263 -11.02 13.25 -19.97
C ALA A 263 -9.94 13.93 -20.83
N VAL A 264 -9.87 15.25 -20.77
CA VAL A 264 -8.84 16.05 -21.47
C VAL A 264 -7.66 16.29 -20.53
N ILE A 265 -6.58 15.53 -20.73
CA ILE A 265 -5.37 15.57 -19.89
C ILE A 265 -4.13 15.69 -20.80
N SER A 266 -3.20 16.59 -20.48
CA SER A 266 -1.87 16.67 -21.11
C SER A 266 -0.72 16.60 -20.09
N LEU A 267 0.41 16.08 -20.54
CA LEU A 267 1.66 15.94 -19.77
C LEU A 267 2.74 16.86 -20.34
N ASP A 268 3.28 17.73 -19.49
CA ASP A 268 4.47 18.54 -19.80
C ASP A 268 5.73 17.86 -19.21
N THR A 269 6.89 18.10 -19.82
CA THR A 269 8.15 17.41 -19.46
C THR A 269 8.74 17.77 -18.09
N ASP A 270 8.16 18.74 -17.37
CA ASP A 270 8.65 19.28 -16.10
C ASP A 270 7.88 18.76 -14.87
N ARG A 271 7.16 17.64 -15.02
CA ARG A 271 6.17 17.10 -14.06
C ARG A 271 4.94 18.00 -13.88
N THR A 272 4.59 18.82 -14.86
CA THR A 272 3.29 19.50 -14.90
C THR A 272 2.26 18.67 -15.67
N ILE A 273 1.10 18.44 -15.03
CA ILE A 273 -0.06 17.79 -15.64
C ILE A 273 -1.17 18.83 -15.76
N ARG A 274 -1.77 18.94 -16.94
CA ARG A 274 -2.89 19.85 -17.21
C ARG A 274 -4.16 19.02 -17.37
N ILE A 275 -5.21 19.38 -16.67
CA ILE A 275 -6.52 18.72 -16.74
C ILE A 275 -7.57 19.78 -17.05
N GLU A 276 -8.26 19.64 -18.19
CA GLU A 276 -9.47 20.40 -18.52
C GLU A 276 -10.68 19.55 -18.10
N GLY A 277 -11.55 20.11 -17.26
CA GLY A 277 -12.68 19.39 -16.69
C GLY A 277 -13.80 19.19 -17.71
N VAL A 278 -14.22 17.95 -17.92
CA VAL A 278 -15.32 17.58 -18.82
C VAL A 278 -16.63 17.36 -18.05
N LYS A 279 -17.77 17.49 -18.74
CA LYS A 279 -19.10 17.41 -18.10
C LYS A 279 -19.55 16.00 -17.76
N GLU A 280 -19.04 15.02 -18.49
CA GLU A 280 -19.41 13.60 -18.39
C GLU A 280 -18.23 12.74 -18.83
N LEU A 281 -18.19 11.51 -18.35
CA LEU A 281 -17.18 10.50 -18.66
C LEU A 281 -17.87 9.16 -18.95
N HIS A 282 -17.26 8.36 -19.81
CA HIS A 282 -17.77 7.10 -20.36
C HIS A 282 -17.12 5.87 -19.73
N GLY A 283 -17.64 4.69 -20.04
CA GLY A 283 -17.07 3.40 -19.61
C GLY A 283 -15.77 3.08 -20.34
N PHE A 284 -14.80 2.46 -19.67
CA PHE A 284 -13.51 2.12 -20.27
C PHE A 284 -13.31 0.62 -20.53
N HIS A 285 -12.51 0.30 -21.54
CA HIS A 285 -11.88 -1.02 -21.70
C HIS A 285 -10.36 -0.88 -21.57
N HIS A 286 -9.78 -1.51 -20.56
CA HIS A 286 -8.35 -1.38 -20.24
C HIS A 286 -7.71 -2.71 -19.86
N THR A 287 -6.40 -2.82 -20.08
CA THR A 287 -5.57 -3.96 -19.63
C THR A 287 -4.45 -3.34 -18.81
N ALA A 288 -4.38 -3.65 -17.53
CA ALA A 288 -3.47 -3.01 -16.58
C ALA A 288 -1.98 -3.24 -16.94
N LEU A 289 -1.16 -2.20 -16.81
CA LEU A 289 0.30 -2.35 -16.89
C LEU A 289 0.82 -3.41 -15.87
N PRO A 290 1.80 -4.26 -16.21
CA PRO A 290 2.28 -5.31 -15.29
C PRO A 290 3.00 -4.78 -14.03
N ASP A 291 2.98 -5.57 -12.93
CA ASP A 291 3.59 -5.16 -11.66
C ASP A 291 5.13 -5.23 -11.70
N ARG A 292 5.72 -4.09 -12.09
CA ARG A 292 7.17 -3.83 -12.10
C ARG A 292 7.85 -3.93 -10.72
N ILE A 293 7.09 -3.86 -9.62
CA ILE A 293 7.64 -4.02 -8.25
C ILE A 293 7.76 -5.51 -7.93
N GLU A 294 6.74 -6.32 -8.25
CA GLU A 294 6.84 -7.78 -8.18
C GLU A 294 7.98 -8.29 -9.08
N ALA A 295 8.07 -7.82 -10.33
CA ALA A 295 9.15 -8.21 -11.24
C ALA A 295 10.56 -7.93 -10.68
N GLY A 296 10.79 -6.74 -10.10
CA GLY A 296 12.07 -6.40 -9.46
C GLY A 296 12.36 -7.21 -8.20
N SER A 297 11.32 -7.71 -7.53
CA SER A 297 11.44 -8.56 -6.34
C SER A 297 11.87 -9.98 -6.71
N TRP A 298 11.25 -10.58 -7.74
CA TRP A 298 11.69 -11.88 -8.29
C TRP A 298 13.09 -11.81 -8.91
N ALA A 299 13.43 -10.72 -9.60
CA ALA A 299 14.79 -10.50 -10.08
C ALA A 299 15.81 -10.49 -8.92
N SER A 300 15.50 -9.78 -7.82
CA SER A 300 16.36 -9.77 -6.62
C SER A 300 16.48 -11.15 -5.97
N ALA A 301 15.40 -11.96 -6.01
CA ALA A 301 15.43 -13.36 -5.57
C ALA A 301 16.34 -14.25 -6.45
N ALA A 302 16.39 -14.01 -7.77
CA ALA A 302 17.34 -14.69 -8.66
C ALA A 302 18.80 -14.40 -8.27
N LEU A 303 19.13 -13.15 -7.92
CA LEU A 303 20.48 -12.84 -7.44
C LEU A 303 20.78 -13.45 -6.07
N ALA A 304 19.87 -13.27 -5.10
CA ALA A 304 20.08 -13.74 -3.72
C ALA A 304 20.22 -15.27 -3.59
N THR A 305 19.67 -16.04 -4.53
CA THR A 305 19.71 -17.53 -4.52
C THR A 305 20.68 -18.14 -5.54
N GLY A 306 21.36 -17.33 -6.38
CA GLY A 306 22.15 -17.86 -7.50
C GLY A 306 21.30 -18.45 -8.64
N GLY A 307 20.05 -18.00 -8.77
CA GLY A 307 19.00 -18.51 -9.64
C GLY A 307 18.97 -17.94 -11.06
N ASP A 308 17.94 -18.36 -11.82
CA ASP A 308 17.66 -18.02 -13.21
C ASP A 308 16.14 -18.03 -13.43
N ILE A 309 15.51 -16.86 -13.40
CA ILE A 309 14.05 -16.67 -13.38
C ILE A 309 13.61 -15.91 -14.63
N PHE A 310 12.71 -16.49 -15.42
CA PHE A 310 11.96 -15.75 -16.43
C PHE A 310 10.68 -15.15 -15.84
N VAL A 311 10.49 -13.84 -16.02
CA VAL A 311 9.34 -13.09 -15.51
C VAL A 311 8.46 -12.64 -16.69
N ARG A 312 7.48 -13.48 -17.02
CA ARG A 312 6.48 -13.21 -18.06
C ARG A 312 5.64 -12.00 -17.67
N GLY A 313 5.62 -10.97 -18.52
CA GLY A 313 4.97 -9.69 -18.28
C GLY A 313 5.90 -8.60 -17.74
N ALA A 314 7.14 -8.88 -17.34
CA ALA A 314 8.08 -7.80 -17.02
C ALA A 314 8.39 -6.94 -18.26
N GLN A 315 8.48 -5.62 -18.10
CA GLN A 315 8.67 -4.66 -19.19
C GLN A 315 9.89 -3.79 -18.95
N GLN A 316 10.68 -3.53 -19.99
CA GLN A 316 11.94 -2.81 -19.86
C GLN A 316 11.75 -1.32 -19.50
N GLN A 317 10.81 -0.64 -20.16
CA GLN A 317 10.60 0.81 -20.01
C GLN A 317 10.26 1.23 -18.56
N PRO A 318 9.30 0.60 -17.85
CA PRO A 318 9.00 0.92 -16.45
C PRO A 318 10.12 0.57 -15.45
N MET A 319 11.16 -0.14 -15.90
CA MET A 319 12.19 -0.76 -15.05
C MET A 319 13.62 -0.28 -15.35
N VAL A 320 13.86 0.67 -16.27
CA VAL A 320 15.21 1.09 -16.71
C VAL A 320 16.18 1.35 -15.55
N SER A 321 15.75 2.10 -14.53
CA SER A 321 16.59 2.41 -13.35
C SER A 321 16.85 1.19 -12.45
N PHE A 322 15.88 0.28 -12.32
CA PHE A 322 16.10 -1.01 -11.65
C PHE A 322 17.12 -1.86 -12.41
N LEU A 323 16.94 -2.00 -13.73
CA LEU A 323 17.77 -2.83 -14.59
C LEU A 323 19.25 -2.37 -14.61
N ASN A 324 19.49 -1.07 -14.57
CA ASN A 324 20.83 -0.51 -14.42
C ASN A 324 21.46 -0.85 -13.06
N THR A 325 20.70 -0.75 -11.97
CA THR A 325 21.16 -1.12 -10.61
C THR A 325 21.41 -2.63 -10.49
N PHE A 326 20.50 -3.45 -11.03
CA PHE A 326 20.61 -4.90 -11.08
C PHE A 326 21.86 -5.37 -11.82
N ARG A 327 22.17 -4.76 -12.98
CA ARG A 327 23.41 -5.03 -13.72
C ARG A 327 24.66 -4.56 -12.99
N LYS A 328 24.62 -3.41 -12.31
CA LYS A 328 25.74 -2.94 -11.47
C LYS A 328 26.03 -3.91 -10.32
N ALA A 329 25.01 -4.53 -9.72
CA ALA A 329 25.19 -5.56 -8.68
C ALA A 329 25.83 -6.86 -9.22
N GLY A 330 25.96 -7.04 -10.54
CA GLY A 330 26.51 -8.25 -11.19
C GLY A 330 25.46 -9.16 -11.84
N GLY A 331 24.17 -8.87 -11.67
CA GLY A 331 23.09 -9.62 -12.30
C GLY A 331 23.02 -9.44 -13.81
N GLN A 332 22.57 -10.47 -14.51
CA GLN A 332 22.37 -10.43 -15.97
C GLN A 332 20.91 -10.58 -16.32
N PHE A 333 20.51 -9.93 -17.41
CA PHE A 333 19.12 -9.97 -17.88
C PHE A 333 19.02 -9.89 -19.40
N ASP A 334 18.06 -10.64 -19.94
CA ASP A 334 17.64 -10.64 -21.35
C ASP A 334 16.20 -10.14 -21.42
N VAL A 335 15.93 -9.18 -22.31
CA VAL A 335 14.58 -8.67 -22.58
C VAL A 335 14.01 -9.42 -23.78
N LEU A 336 12.83 -10.00 -23.63
CA LEU A 336 12.09 -10.75 -24.66
C LEU A 336 10.74 -10.09 -24.92
N ASP A 337 10.04 -10.51 -25.97
CA ASP A 337 8.76 -9.91 -26.40
C ASP A 337 7.65 -10.02 -25.33
N ASP A 338 7.73 -11.05 -24.47
CA ASP A 338 6.72 -11.45 -23.50
C ASP A 338 7.19 -11.37 -22.03
N GLY A 339 8.41 -10.88 -21.75
CA GLY A 339 8.93 -10.76 -20.40
C GLY A 339 10.42 -10.41 -20.31
N ILE A 340 10.98 -10.51 -19.11
CA ILE A 340 12.42 -10.33 -18.86
C ILE A 340 12.95 -11.54 -18.09
N ARG A 341 14.08 -12.10 -18.54
CA ARG A 341 14.85 -13.11 -17.82
C ARG A 341 15.86 -12.43 -16.91
N PHE A 342 16.00 -12.90 -15.68
CA PHE A 342 16.94 -12.40 -14.69
C PHE A 342 17.73 -13.56 -14.09
N TRP A 343 19.07 -13.51 -14.14
CA TRP A 343 19.90 -14.59 -13.58
C TRP A 343 21.20 -14.11 -12.94
N HIS A 344 21.72 -14.96 -12.07
CA HIS A 344 23.04 -14.86 -11.49
C HIS A 344 24.07 -15.54 -12.41
N ALA A 345 25.05 -14.80 -12.93
CA ALA A 345 25.98 -15.32 -13.96
C ALA A 345 27.05 -16.30 -13.43
N GLY A 346 27.14 -16.54 -12.12
CA GLY A 346 28.09 -17.47 -11.50
C GLY A 346 29.46 -16.87 -11.15
N GLY A 347 29.66 -15.56 -11.36
CA GLY A 347 30.76 -14.79 -10.78
C GLY A 347 30.37 -14.14 -9.45
N GLU A 348 31.25 -13.32 -8.89
CA GLU A 348 30.94 -12.51 -7.70
C GLU A 348 29.91 -11.41 -7.98
N LEU A 349 29.05 -11.13 -7.01
CA LEU A 349 28.19 -9.95 -7.00
C LEU A 349 28.98 -8.74 -6.46
N ASN A 350 28.73 -7.56 -7.03
CA ASN A 350 29.47 -6.34 -6.72
C ASN A 350 28.71 -5.51 -5.68
N ALA A 351 29.41 -5.04 -4.63
CA ALA A 351 28.85 -4.03 -3.75
C ALA A 351 28.57 -2.71 -4.48
N ILE A 352 27.45 -2.06 -4.15
CA ILE A 352 26.98 -0.84 -4.84
C ILE A 352 26.43 0.21 -3.88
N VAL A 353 26.49 1.47 -4.31
CA VAL A 353 25.76 2.58 -3.70
C VAL A 353 24.46 2.80 -4.49
N VAL A 354 23.33 2.82 -3.78
CA VAL A 354 21.99 3.08 -4.32
C VAL A 354 21.31 4.11 -3.44
N GLU A 355 20.73 5.11 -4.08
CA GLU A 355 19.84 6.06 -3.43
C GLU A 355 18.44 5.89 -4.02
N THR A 356 17.41 5.92 -3.18
CA THR A 356 16.02 5.88 -3.67
C THR A 356 15.60 7.25 -4.21
N ASP A 357 14.64 7.28 -5.12
CA ASP A 357 13.94 8.49 -5.55
C ASP A 357 12.52 8.13 -6.04
N VAL A 358 11.73 9.13 -6.40
CA VAL A 358 10.51 8.96 -7.21
C VAL A 358 10.85 8.59 -8.66
N HIS A 359 9.87 8.16 -9.44
CA HIS A 359 10.07 7.85 -10.85
C HIS A 359 10.55 9.11 -11.61
N PRO A 360 11.51 9.01 -12.54
CA PRO A 360 12.13 7.80 -13.12
C PRO A 360 13.36 7.24 -12.36
N GLY A 361 13.64 7.68 -11.12
CA GLY A 361 14.76 7.19 -10.31
C GLY A 361 14.60 5.74 -9.82
N PHE A 362 15.47 5.34 -8.88
CA PHE A 362 15.38 4.00 -8.29
C PHE A 362 14.30 3.98 -7.21
N MET A 363 13.18 3.28 -7.47
CA MET A 363 12.05 3.29 -6.55
C MET A 363 12.37 2.63 -5.21
N THR A 364 11.97 3.29 -4.12
CA THR A 364 11.96 2.78 -2.74
C THR A 364 11.33 1.38 -2.58
N ASP A 365 10.38 0.98 -3.44
CA ASP A 365 9.78 -0.36 -3.36
C ASP A 365 10.70 -1.49 -3.85
N TRP A 366 11.72 -1.21 -4.66
CA TRP A 366 12.75 -2.18 -5.05
C TRP A 366 13.90 -2.30 -4.04
N GLN A 367 13.96 -1.39 -3.06
CA GLN A 367 15.07 -1.28 -2.10
C GLN A 367 15.17 -2.51 -1.18
N GLN A 368 14.03 -3.01 -0.68
CA GLN A 368 14.01 -4.06 0.35
C GLN A 368 14.45 -5.43 -0.21
N PRO A 369 13.95 -5.91 -1.37
CA PRO A 369 14.45 -7.13 -2.00
C PRO A 369 15.93 -7.03 -2.42
N LEU A 370 16.34 -5.87 -2.95
CA LEU A 370 17.72 -5.65 -3.39
C LEU A 370 18.71 -5.75 -2.22
N VAL A 371 18.38 -5.24 -1.03
CA VAL A 371 19.23 -5.39 0.16
C VAL A 371 19.53 -6.86 0.47
N VAL A 372 18.58 -7.77 0.27
CA VAL A 372 18.82 -9.20 0.49
C VAL A 372 19.87 -9.73 -0.48
N ALA A 373 19.77 -9.42 -1.77
CA ALA A 373 20.79 -9.77 -2.76
C ALA A 373 22.16 -9.14 -2.44
N LEU A 374 22.19 -7.91 -1.92
CA LEU A 374 23.42 -7.22 -1.53
C LEU A 374 24.08 -7.78 -0.26
N THR A 375 23.41 -8.62 0.54
CA THR A 375 24.10 -9.41 1.58
C THR A 375 25.07 -10.44 0.97
N GLN A 376 24.86 -10.83 -0.29
CA GLN A 376 25.69 -11.79 -1.02
C GLN A 376 26.77 -11.11 -1.89
N ALA A 377 26.88 -9.78 -1.85
CA ALA A 377 27.78 -9.01 -2.72
C ALA A 377 29.12 -8.67 -2.03
N THR A 378 30.23 -8.85 -2.74
CA THR A 378 31.58 -8.58 -2.24
C THR A 378 31.80 -7.08 -1.98
N GLY A 379 32.02 -6.73 -0.71
CA GLY A 379 32.41 -5.39 -0.28
C GLY A 379 31.40 -4.71 0.66
N LEU A 380 31.30 -3.39 0.56
CA LEU A 380 30.39 -2.54 1.35
C LEU A 380 29.39 -1.85 0.42
N SER A 381 28.13 -2.31 0.44
CA SER A 381 27.02 -1.65 -0.24
C SER A 381 26.42 -0.57 0.66
N ILE A 382 25.90 0.50 0.05
CA ILE A 382 25.22 1.59 0.77
C ILE A 382 23.86 1.82 0.13
N ILE A 383 22.81 1.78 0.96
CA ILE A 383 21.47 2.25 0.59
C ILE A 383 21.18 3.54 1.31
N HIS A 384 20.68 4.55 0.59
CA HIS A 384 20.09 5.76 1.15
C HIS A 384 18.59 5.83 0.77
N GLU A 385 17.72 5.91 1.77
CA GLU A 385 16.25 6.01 1.63
C GLU A 385 15.82 7.48 1.80
N THR A 386 15.00 7.96 0.87
CA THR A 386 14.66 9.39 0.68
C THR A 386 13.15 9.64 0.56
N VAL A 387 12.35 8.58 0.40
CA VAL A 387 10.91 8.62 0.13
C VAL A 387 10.11 8.37 1.42
N TYR A 388 10.58 7.48 2.30
CA TYR A 388 9.90 7.12 3.55
C TYR A 388 10.74 7.28 4.83
N GLU A 389 10.07 7.65 5.92
CA GLU A 389 10.72 7.93 7.21
C GLU A 389 11.34 6.69 7.87
N ASN A 390 10.71 5.52 7.77
CA ASN A 390 11.16 4.32 8.49
C ASN A 390 11.01 3.05 7.62
N ARG A 391 11.84 2.88 6.57
CA ARG A 391 11.75 1.71 5.69
C ARG A 391 12.67 0.53 6.03
N PHE A 392 13.75 0.74 6.80
CA PHE A 392 14.73 -0.32 7.12
C PHE A 392 14.30 -1.34 8.20
N GLY A 393 13.03 -1.38 8.62
CA GLY A 393 12.57 -2.30 9.69
C GLY A 393 12.91 -3.78 9.42
N PHE A 394 12.81 -4.20 8.16
CA PHE A 394 13.17 -5.56 7.70
C PHE A 394 14.65 -5.95 7.91
N THR A 395 15.55 -4.97 8.12
CA THR A 395 16.98 -5.27 8.38
C THR A 395 17.22 -5.88 9.75
N GLN A 396 16.24 -5.89 10.66
CA GLN A 396 16.35 -6.63 11.91
C GLN A 396 16.41 -8.14 11.67
N ALA A 397 15.40 -8.71 11.00
CA ALA A 397 15.35 -10.15 10.71
C ALA A 397 16.57 -10.63 9.90
N LEU A 398 17.03 -9.82 8.93
CA LEU A 398 18.26 -10.12 8.20
C LEU A 398 19.48 -10.28 9.12
N ARG A 399 19.64 -9.44 10.15
CA ARG A 399 20.73 -9.55 11.14
C ARG A 399 20.56 -10.74 12.08
N GLU A 400 19.32 -11.08 12.43
CA GLU A 400 18.98 -12.29 13.20
C GLU A 400 19.31 -13.56 12.39
N MET A 401 19.22 -13.50 11.06
CA MET A 401 19.72 -14.49 10.09
C MET A 401 21.22 -14.34 9.75
N GLY A 402 21.98 -13.54 10.51
CA GLY A 402 23.43 -13.40 10.41
C GLY A 402 23.95 -12.25 9.53
N ALA A 403 23.11 -11.53 8.78
CA ALA A 403 23.56 -10.48 7.85
C ALA A 403 24.30 -9.34 8.56
N ASN A 404 25.47 -8.93 8.04
CA ASN A 404 26.19 -7.77 8.55
C ASN A 404 25.61 -6.46 7.96
N ILE A 405 24.64 -5.88 8.67
CA ILE A 405 23.96 -4.62 8.28
C ILE A 405 24.01 -3.61 9.43
N GLN A 406 24.47 -2.39 9.14
CA GLN A 406 24.41 -1.27 10.08
C GLN A 406 23.56 -0.11 9.51
N THR A 407 22.58 0.33 10.29
CA THR A 407 21.68 1.46 9.96
C THR A 407 22.16 2.76 10.61
N TYR A 408 22.17 3.84 9.84
CA TYR A 408 22.69 5.17 10.21
C TYR A 408 21.59 6.24 10.13
N ARG A 409 21.72 7.31 10.94
CA ARG A 409 20.84 8.49 10.85
C ARG A 409 21.34 9.52 9.85
N GLU A 410 22.62 9.43 9.56
CA GLU A 410 23.36 10.17 8.56
C GLU A 410 22.84 9.77 7.18
N CYS A 411 22.56 10.76 6.34
CA CYS A 411 22.26 10.56 4.92
C CYS A 411 23.59 10.30 4.20
N LEU A 412 23.87 9.04 3.84
CA LEU A 412 25.15 8.59 3.25
C LEU A 412 25.14 8.59 1.72
N GLY A 413 24.04 9.06 1.10
CA GLY A 413 23.93 9.22 -0.34
C GLY A 413 24.40 10.58 -0.84
N GLY A 414 24.06 10.89 -2.10
CA GLY A 414 24.59 12.04 -2.84
C GLY A 414 23.64 13.24 -2.94
N HIS A 415 22.33 13.04 -2.80
CA HIS A 415 21.34 14.11 -2.97
C HIS A 415 20.76 14.56 -1.62
N GLU A 416 20.10 15.73 -1.63
CA GLU A 416 19.45 16.27 -0.43
C GLU A 416 18.24 15.42 -0.03
N CYS A 417 18.35 14.70 1.09
CA CYS A 417 17.21 14.00 1.66
C CYS A 417 16.20 15.00 2.24
N ARG A 418 14.96 14.98 1.73
CA ARG A 418 13.79 15.74 2.24
C ARG A 418 13.44 15.51 3.72
N PHE A 419 14.12 14.59 4.40
CA PHE A 419 13.99 14.31 5.84
C PHE A 419 15.31 14.53 6.62
N GLY A 420 16.33 15.09 5.98
CA GLY A 420 17.70 15.16 6.49
C GLY A 420 17.84 15.74 7.90
N GLN A 421 18.73 15.16 8.70
CA GLN A 421 18.98 15.47 10.12
C GLN A 421 17.77 15.34 11.08
N ARG A 422 16.60 14.86 10.63
CA ARG A 422 15.41 14.65 11.49
C ARG A 422 15.47 13.36 12.33
N ASN A 423 16.68 12.81 12.55
CA ASN A 423 17.00 11.65 13.37
C ASN A 423 16.38 10.29 12.97
N PHE A 424 15.78 10.18 11.79
CA PHE A 424 15.37 8.91 11.19
C PHE A 424 16.59 8.10 10.73
N TYR A 425 16.48 6.76 10.71
CA TYR A 425 17.52 5.88 10.18
C TYR A 425 17.39 5.78 8.66
N HIS A 426 18.11 6.63 7.92
CA HIS A 426 17.93 6.83 6.48
C HIS A 426 19.01 6.22 5.60
N SER A 427 20.09 5.69 6.19
CA SER A 427 21.03 4.87 5.43
C SER A 427 21.25 3.49 6.04
N ALA A 428 21.53 2.50 5.20
CA ALA A 428 22.05 1.21 5.63
C ALA A 428 23.34 0.90 4.88
N VAL A 429 24.38 0.51 5.61
CA VAL A 429 25.58 -0.12 5.06
C VAL A 429 25.43 -1.63 5.23
N ILE A 430 25.66 -2.36 4.14
CA ILE A 430 25.57 -3.83 4.07
C ILE A 430 26.95 -4.34 3.69
N GLN A 431 27.54 -5.19 4.53
CA GLN A 431 28.81 -5.85 4.24
C GLN A 431 28.56 -7.28 3.76
N GLY A 432 29.21 -7.67 2.66
CA GLY A 432 29.11 -9.01 2.10
C GLY A 432 30.40 -9.52 1.45
N PRO A 433 30.41 -10.78 1.00
CA PRO A 433 29.32 -11.75 1.14
C PRO A 433 29.12 -12.20 2.59
N THR A 434 27.87 -12.44 3.00
CA THR A 434 27.51 -13.01 4.30
C THR A 434 26.64 -14.24 4.10
N GLN A 435 27.08 -15.40 4.61
CA GLN A 435 26.26 -16.61 4.63
C GLN A 435 25.07 -16.38 5.57
N LEU A 436 23.86 -16.30 5.02
CA LEU A 436 22.64 -16.24 5.82
C LEU A 436 22.34 -17.63 6.40
N THR A 437 21.81 -17.68 7.62
CA THR A 437 21.39 -18.91 8.31
C THR A 437 19.90 -18.91 8.59
N GLY A 438 19.25 -20.06 8.46
CA GLY A 438 17.82 -20.22 8.67
C GLY A 438 17.37 -19.86 10.09
N ALA A 439 16.18 -19.26 10.21
CA ALA A 439 15.66 -18.73 11.47
C ALA A 439 14.11 -18.73 11.50
N ASP A 440 13.55 -18.63 12.71
CA ASP A 440 12.12 -18.37 12.92
C ASP A 440 11.87 -16.86 12.81
N ILE A 441 11.16 -16.44 11.76
CA ILE A 441 10.96 -15.03 11.40
C ILE A 441 9.47 -14.70 11.21
N HIS A 442 9.11 -13.45 11.50
CA HIS A 442 7.75 -12.94 11.37
C HIS A 442 7.69 -11.81 10.32
N VAL A 443 6.68 -11.85 9.46
CA VAL A 443 6.42 -10.87 8.40
C VAL A 443 5.53 -9.74 8.95
N PRO A 444 6.03 -8.50 9.11
CA PRO A 444 5.27 -7.41 9.72
C PRO A 444 4.52 -6.52 8.71
N ASP A 445 4.89 -6.59 7.42
CA ASP A 445 4.34 -5.78 6.33
C ASP A 445 4.51 -6.47 4.96
N LEU A 446 3.80 -5.98 3.94
CA LEU A 446 3.77 -6.57 2.59
C LEU A 446 5.14 -6.57 1.85
N ARG A 447 5.85 -5.44 1.80
CA ARG A 447 7.06 -5.30 0.96
C ARG A 447 8.33 -5.65 1.74
N GLY A 448 8.34 -5.40 3.06
CA GLY A 448 9.30 -6.02 3.96
C GLY A 448 9.13 -7.54 3.97
N GLY A 449 7.90 -8.06 4.04
CA GLY A 449 7.58 -9.48 4.13
C GLY A 449 8.18 -10.34 3.03
N PHE A 450 8.00 -9.95 1.77
CA PHE A 450 8.62 -10.67 0.65
C PHE A 450 10.16 -10.63 0.72
N SER A 451 10.76 -9.61 1.33
CA SER A 451 12.21 -9.54 1.56
C SER A 451 12.67 -10.51 2.66
N HIS A 452 11.85 -10.77 3.69
CA HIS A 452 12.11 -11.82 4.69
C HIS A 452 12.04 -13.22 4.04
N LEU A 453 11.07 -13.41 3.13
CA LEU A 453 10.92 -14.65 2.35
C LEU A 453 12.12 -14.90 1.41
N ILE A 454 12.62 -13.88 0.71
CA ILE A 454 13.87 -14.00 -0.09
C ILE A 454 15.05 -14.37 0.80
N ALA A 455 15.16 -13.80 2.01
CA ALA A 455 16.22 -14.15 2.96
C ALA A 455 16.14 -15.62 3.38
N ALA A 456 14.94 -16.12 3.70
CA ALA A 456 14.69 -17.54 4.02
C ALA A 456 15.03 -18.50 2.86
N LEU A 457 14.84 -18.07 1.61
CA LEU A 457 15.19 -18.86 0.42
C LEU A 457 16.71 -18.86 0.13
N ALA A 458 17.40 -17.76 0.46
CA ALA A 458 18.85 -17.64 0.30
C ALA A 458 19.66 -18.29 1.45
N ALA A 459 19.06 -18.45 2.62
CA ALA A 459 19.75 -18.91 3.83
C ALA A 459 20.04 -20.43 3.86
N GLU A 460 21.13 -20.81 4.53
CA GLU A 460 21.46 -22.20 4.80
C GLU A 460 20.58 -22.76 5.94
N GLY A 461 19.90 -23.88 5.70
CA GLY A 461 19.08 -24.60 6.68
C GLY A 461 17.57 -24.36 6.52
N GLU A 462 16.83 -24.56 7.62
CA GLU A 462 15.38 -24.37 7.66
C GLU A 462 15.01 -23.01 8.31
N SER A 463 14.00 -22.33 7.77
CA SER A 463 13.41 -21.11 8.34
C SER A 463 11.90 -21.26 8.50
N ARG A 464 11.34 -20.84 9.64
CA ARG A 464 9.88 -20.75 9.83
C ARG A 464 9.43 -19.32 9.58
N VAL A 465 8.71 -19.08 8.49
CA VAL A 465 8.24 -17.76 8.08
C VAL A 465 6.75 -17.64 8.43
N SER A 466 6.41 -16.77 9.38
CA SER A 466 5.04 -16.56 9.88
C SER A 466 4.45 -15.21 9.46
N GLY A 467 3.12 -15.12 9.33
CA GLY A 467 2.41 -13.90 8.90
C GLY A 467 2.47 -13.67 7.39
N VAL A 468 2.60 -14.74 6.60
CA VAL A 468 2.79 -14.63 5.15
C VAL A 468 1.49 -14.24 4.42
N ASP A 469 0.33 -14.29 5.07
CA ASP A 469 -0.95 -13.75 4.58
C ASP A 469 -0.91 -12.24 4.25
N VAL A 470 0.05 -11.53 4.84
CA VAL A 470 0.31 -10.11 4.56
C VAL A 470 0.94 -9.93 3.16
N ILE A 471 1.56 -10.97 2.60
CA ILE A 471 2.19 -10.99 1.25
C ILE A 471 1.10 -11.06 0.15
N ASP A 472 0.02 -11.82 0.37
CA ASP A 472 -1.14 -11.95 -0.55
C ASP A 472 -1.90 -10.63 -0.77
N ARG A 473 -1.56 -9.58 -0.01
CA ARG A 473 -2.03 -8.22 -0.26
C ARG A 473 -1.40 -7.56 -1.49
N GLY A 474 -0.35 -8.12 -2.08
CA GLY A 474 0.35 -7.47 -3.19
C GLY A 474 1.42 -8.28 -3.92
N TYR A 475 1.46 -9.59 -3.71
CA TYR A 475 2.04 -10.57 -4.63
C TYR A 475 0.96 -11.61 -4.89
N GLU A 476 0.59 -11.80 -6.15
CA GLU A 476 -0.42 -12.79 -6.53
C GLU A 476 0.18 -14.21 -6.46
N ASN A 477 -0.53 -15.15 -5.84
CA ASN A 477 -0.20 -16.58 -5.82
C ASN A 477 1.30 -16.86 -5.57
N PHE A 478 1.88 -16.19 -4.56
CA PHE A 478 3.33 -16.23 -4.37
C PHE A 478 3.83 -17.66 -4.05
N VAL A 479 3.02 -18.47 -3.36
CA VAL A 479 3.31 -19.89 -3.06
C VAL A 479 3.38 -20.73 -4.34
N GLY A 480 2.43 -20.58 -5.27
CA GLY A 480 2.48 -21.27 -6.56
C GLY A 480 3.67 -20.81 -7.41
N LYS A 481 4.03 -19.52 -7.36
CA LYS A 481 5.23 -18.98 -8.01
C LYS A 481 6.53 -19.54 -7.41
N LEU A 482 6.62 -19.71 -6.09
CA LEU A 482 7.75 -20.38 -5.43
C LEU A 482 7.90 -21.84 -5.88
N GLN A 483 6.79 -22.59 -5.93
CA GLN A 483 6.76 -23.97 -6.39
C GLN A 483 7.17 -24.10 -7.86
N ALA A 484 6.70 -23.21 -8.73
CA ALA A 484 7.08 -23.15 -10.15
C ALA A 484 8.58 -22.83 -10.37
N LEU A 485 9.24 -22.23 -9.37
CA LEU A 485 10.68 -21.93 -9.37
C LEU A 485 11.53 -22.98 -8.63
N GLY A 486 10.93 -24.11 -8.22
CA GLY A 486 11.62 -25.20 -7.54
C GLY A 486 12.00 -24.92 -6.08
N ALA A 487 11.39 -23.92 -5.43
CA ALA A 487 11.63 -23.63 -4.02
C ALA A 487 11.20 -24.79 -3.11
N ASN A 488 12.07 -25.23 -2.21
CA ASN A 488 11.76 -26.25 -1.22
C ASN A 488 10.99 -25.61 -0.04
N ILE A 489 9.66 -25.59 -0.16
CA ILE A 489 8.75 -25.02 0.84
C ILE A 489 7.66 -26.02 1.25
N GLU A 490 7.22 -25.90 2.49
CA GLU A 490 6.17 -26.69 3.11
C GLU A 490 5.19 -25.73 3.79
N VAL A 491 3.90 -25.80 3.40
CA VAL A 491 2.83 -25.04 4.07
C VAL A 491 2.55 -25.71 5.41
N LEU A 492 2.59 -24.93 6.48
CA LEU A 492 2.22 -25.40 7.81
C LEU A 492 0.76 -25.00 8.09
N GLU A 493 -0.05 -25.97 8.51
CA GLU A 493 -1.38 -25.72 9.08
C GLU A 493 -1.24 -25.33 10.57
N ASP A 494 -2.13 -24.46 11.06
CA ASP A 494 -2.14 -23.92 12.45
C ASP A 494 -2.73 -24.91 13.49
#